data_AF-A0A6P1JEJ0-F1
#
_entry.id   AF-A0A6P1JEJ0-F1
#
_cell.length_a   1.000
_cell.length_b   1.000
_cell.length_c   1.000
_cell.angle_alpha   90.00
_cell.angle_beta   90.00
_cell.angle_gamma   90.00
#
_symmetry.space_group_name_H-M   'P 1'
#
loop_
_entity.id
_entity.type
_entity.pdbx_description
1 polymer ?
#
loop_
_entity_poly.entity_id
_entity_poly.type
_entity_poly.pdbx_seq_one_letter_code
_entity_poly.pdbx_strand_id
1 'polypeptide(L)'
;MKKTTKGAIAAGAAVVLLLGGAGTLAFWSDSAPIDAGEIEAGNLTLAVAPGVWSDATPGTTTGAEFDPAIDRIVPGDVIRYTTTATVAGIGKNLEATFTAVLPDAAGDLAEYVDTALTVNGLSDEGASIDVDFETGGTQTFPVVVTFTFDPATANLDGQNETLDLAEFQLLLEQTPNGVTP
;
A
#
# COMPACT_ATOMS: atom_id res chain seq x y z
N MET A 1 44.59 65.82 -55.48
CA MET A 1 44.42 65.65 -54.00
C MET A 1 43.03 66.19 -53.65
N LYS A 2 42.12 65.57 -52.87
CA LYS A 2 42.20 64.57 -51.78
C LYS A 2 40.95 63.64 -51.85
N LYS A 3 41.13 62.35 -52.13
CA LYS A 3 40.04 61.32 -52.16
C LYS A 3 39.81 60.66 -50.78
N THR A 4 40.35 61.24 -49.72
CA THR A 4 40.48 60.59 -48.40
C THR A 4 39.27 60.79 -47.49
N THR A 5 38.37 61.74 -47.77
CA THR A 5 37.24 62.05 -46.88
C THR A 5 36.04 61.11 -47.04
N LYS A 6 35.88 60.45 -48.20
CA LYS A 6 34.74 59.51 -48.42
C LYS A 6 34.95 58.13 -47.80
N GLY A 7 36.20 57.73 -47.53
CA GLY A 7 36.51 56.44 -46.88
C GLY A 7 36.25 56.43 -45.37
N ALA A 8 36.43 57.57 -44.71
CA ALA A 8 36.27 57.68 -43.25
C ALA A 8 34.80 57.55 -42.79
N ILE A 9 33.84 58.05 -43.57
CA ILE A 9 32.41 57.95 -43.26
C ILE A 9 31.90 56.52 -43.48
N ALA A 10 32.39 55.82 -44.51
CA ALA A 10 32.05 54.42 -44.76
C ALA A 10 32.64 53.46 -43.71
N ALA A 11 33.87 53.73 -43.24
CA ALA A 11 34.48 52.97 -42.15
C ALA A 11 33.77 53.19 -40.80
N GLY A 12 33.32 54.42 -40.52
CA GLY A 12 32.54 54.73 -39.31
C GLY A 12 31.20 54.00 -39.27
N ALA A 13 30.49 53.91 -40.39
CA ALA A 13 29.24 53.15 -40.48
C ALA A 13 29.45 51.63 -40.32
N ALA A 14 30.55 51.09 -40.87
CA ALA A 14 30.89 49.67 -40.74
C ALA A 14 31.31 49.27 -39.31
N VAL A 15 32.01 50.16 -38.58
CA VAL A 15 32.43 49.91 -37.18
C VAL A 15 31.25 50.02 -36.21
N VAL A 16 30.30 50.94 -36.45
CA VAL A 16 29.04 51.01 -35.67
C VAL A 16 28.15 49.79 -35.93
N LEU A 17 28.12 49.26 -37.16
CA LEU A 17 27.46 47.98 -37.48
C LEU A 17 28.14 46.78 -36.80
N LEU A 18 29.48 46.74 -36.72
CA LEU A 18 30.22 45.62 -36.13
C LEU A 18 30.20 45.62 -34.60
N LEU A 19 30.18 46.80 -33.97
CA LEU A 19 29.99 46.95 -32.51
C LEU A 19 28.56 46.64 -32.05
N GLY A 20 27.58 46.67 -32.97
CA GLY A 20 26.23 46.16 -32.73
C GLY A 20 26.12 44.63 -32.69
N GLY A 21 27.19 43.89 -33.07
CA GLY A 21 27.21 42.42 -33.10
C GLY A 21 27.85 41.75 -31.87
N ALA A 22 28.43 42.50 -30.94
CA ALA A 22 29.16 41.97 -29.78
C ALA A 22 28.30 41.81 -28.51
N GLY A 23 26.99 42.12 -28.57
CA GLY A 23 26.11 42.14 -27.41
C GLY A 23 24.75 41.45 -27.57
N THR A 24 24.43 40.92 -28.74
CA THR A 24 23.13 40.26 -28.94
C THR A 24 23.33 38.81 -29.33
N LEU A 25 23.44 37.95 -28.32
CA LEU A 25 22.84 36.63 -28.43
C LEU A 25 21.32 36.84 -28.54
N ALA A 26 20.85 37.31 -29.71
CA ALA A 26 19.45 37.30 -30.05
C ALA A 26 19.11 35.83 -30.33
N PHE A 27 18.91 35.06 -29.26
CA PHE A 27 18.33 33.75 -29.39
C PHE A 27 16.90 33.96 -29.86
N TRP A 28 16.63 33.59 -31.10
CA TRP A 28 15.27 33.44 -31.60
C TRP A 28 14.67 32.27 -30.83
N SER A 29 13.77 32.55 -29.90
CA SER A 29 13.01 31.54 -29.17
C SER A 29 11.54 31.69 -29.48
N ASP A 30 10.88 30.56 -29.70
CA ASP A 30 9.44 30.46 -29.86
C ASP A 30 8.92 29.45 -28.83
N SER A 31 7.68 29.64 -28.38
CA SER A 31 7.03 28.74 -27.43
C SER A 31 5.54 28.71 -27.73
N ALA A 32 4.95 27.52 -27.77
CA ALA A 32 3.52 27.32 -27.91
C ALA A 32 2.98 26.57 -26.68
N PRO A 33 1.76 26.88 -26.22
CA PRO A 33 1.13 26.09 -25.18
C PRO A 33 0.84 24.68 -25.71
N ILE A 34 1.06 23.68 -24.86
CA ILE A 34 0.60 22.31 -25.08
C ILE A 34 -0.66 22.14 -24.24
N ASP A 35 -1.76 21.80 -24.90
CA ASP A 35 -2.99 21.40 -24.21
C ASP A 35 -2.86 19.93 -23.80
N ALA A 36 -2.27 19.71 -22.63
CA ALA A 36 -1.96 18.38 -22.11
C ALA A 36 -3.09 17.78 -21.24
N GLY A 37 -4.17 18.52 -21.00
CA GLY A 37 -5.25 18.09 -20.09
C GLY A 37 -4.82 17.98 -18.62
N GLU A 38 -5.58 17.20 -17.86
CA GLU A 38 -5.38 16.95 -16.43
C GLU A 38 -5.00 15.50 -16.18
N ILE A 39 -4.23 15.25 -15.11
CA ILE A 39 -3.89 13.91 -14.63
C ILE A 39 -4.51 13.77 -13.23
N GLU A 40 -5.36 12.77 -13.06
CA GLU A 40 -6.00 12.46 -11.78
C GLU A 40 -5.36 11.26 -11.11
N ALA A 41 -5.35 11.27 -9.78
CA ALA A 41 -4.94 10.12 -8.98
C ALA A 41 -6.11 9.15 -8.82
N GLY A 42 -5.78 7.87 -8.72
CA GLY A 42 -6.72 6.81 -8.36
C GLY A 42 -7.09 6.80 -6.88
N ASN A 43 -7.86 5.79 -6.49
CA ASN A 43 -8.20 5.52 -5.09
C ASN A 43 -8.14 4.02 -4.77
N LEU A 44 -7.95 3.71 -3.49
CA LEU A 44 -8.00 2.36 -2.95
C LEU A 44 -8.71 2.41 -1.59
N THR A 45 -9.68 1.52 -1.39
CA THR A 45 -10.48 1.47 -0.17
C THR A 45 -10.73 0.02 0.24
N LEU A 46 -10.74 -0.22 1.55
CA LEU A 46 -11.02 -1.50 2.17
C LEU A 46 -12.23 -1.38 3.10
N ALA A 47 -13.16 -2.31 2.99
CA ALA A 47 -14.25 -2.52 3.94
C ALA A 47 -14.27 -3.98 4.38
N VAL A 48 -14.50 -4.24 5.67
CA VAL A 48 -14.50 -5.61 6.21
C VAL A 48 -15.86 -5.88 6.86
N ALA A 49 -16.47 -7.03 6.54
CA ALA A 49 -17.71 -7.46 7.15
C ALA A 49 -17.48 -7.94 8.60
N PRO A 50 -18.53 -8.04 9.42
CA PRO A 50 -18.46 -8.82 10.66
C PRO A 50 -18.04 -10.26 10.35
N GLY A 51 -17.10 -10.79 11.13
CA GLY A 51 -16.66 -12.18 11.00
C GLY A 51 -17.30 -13.12 11.99
N VAL A 52 -16.96 -14.39 11.86
CA VAL A 52 -17.38 -15.49 12.73
C VAL A 52 -16.18 -16.21 13.31
N TRP A 53 -16.30 -16.60 14.57
CA TRP A 53 -15.29 -17.33 15.31
C TRP A 53 -15.59 -18.83 15.29
N SER A 54 -14.54 -19.64 15.19
CA SER A 54 -14.65 -21.09 15.20
C SER A 54 -13.41 -21.75 15.80
N ASP A 55 -13.62 -22.88 16.48
CA ASP A 55 -12.55 -23.76 16.92
C ASP A 55 -12.08 -24.63 15.75
N ALA A 56 -10.81 -24.51 15.42
CA ALA A 56 -10.12 -25.25 14.37
C ALA A 56 -9.06 -26.21 14.92
N THR A 57 -9.06 -26.48 16.22
CA THR A 57 -8.08 -27.32 16.91
C THR A 57 -8.07 -28.74 16.33
N PRO A 58 -6.90 -29.26 15.90
CA PRO A 58 -6.82 -30.62 15.40
C PRO A 58 -7.25 -31.65 16.45
N GLY A 59 -8.08 -32.61 16.05
CA GLY A 59 -8.55 -33.68 16.95
C GLY A 59 -9.75 -33.29 17.82
N THR A 60 -10.25 -32.06 17.73
CA THR A 60 -11.56 -31.66 18.26
C THR A 60 -12.62 -31.70 17.15
N THR A 61 -13.85 -31.25 17.46
CA THR A 61 -14.86 -31.05 16.41
C THR A 61 -14.50 -29.77 15.65
N THR A 62 -13.59 -29.88 14.70
CA THR A 62 -13.14 -28.76 13.86
C THR A 62 -14.35 -28.06 13.20
N GLY A 63 -14.41 -26.74 13.32
CA GLY A 63 -15.52 -25.90 12.85
C GLY A 63 -16.64 -25.72 13.86
N ALA A 64 -16.48 -26.16 15.11
CA ALA A 64 -17.39 -25.79 16.19
C ALA A 64 -17.38 -24.27 16.39
N GLU A 65 -18.53 -23.71 16.75
CA GLU A 65 -18.64 -22.30 17.14
C GLU A 65 -17.76 -22.02 18.36
N PHE A 66 -17.09 -20.87 18.35
CA PHE A 66 -16.27 -20.39 19.47
C PHE A 66 -16.71 -18.96 19.79
N ASP A 67 -16.95 -18.65 21.06
CA ASP A 67 -17.26 -17.31 21.53
C ASP A 67 -16.14 -16.81 22.46
N PRO A 68 -15.29 -15.86 22.03
CA PRO A 68 -14.18 -15.36 22.84
C PRO A 68 -14.62 -14.71 24.17
N ALA A 69 -15.89 -14.33 24.33
CA ALA A 69 -16.38 -13.77 25.58
C ALA A 69 -16.52 -14.82 26.68
N ILE A 70 -16.94 -16.05 26.34
CA ILE A 70 -17.31 -17.09 27.31
C ILE A 70 -16.43 -18.34 27.23
N ASP A 71 -15.92 -18.68 26.06
CA ASP A 71 -15.05 -19.81 25.86
C ASP A 71 -13.63 -19.46 26.29
N ARG A 72 -12.89 -20.48 26.71
CA ARG A 72 -11.52 -20.34 27.21
C ARG A 72 -10.63 -21.28 26.44
N ILE A 73 -9.48 -20.75 26.03
CA ILE A 73 -8.46 -21.52 25.34
C ILE A 73 -7.56 -22.23 26.32
N VAL A 74 -6.89 -23.26 25.83
CA VAL A 74 -5.75 -23.91 26.47
C VAL A 74 -4.58 -23.98 25.49
N PRO A 75 -3.35 -24.23 25.96
CA PRO A 75 -2.20 -24.46 25.09
C PRO A 75 -2.50 -25.51 24.00
N GLY A 76 -2.19 -25.19 22.76
CA GLY A 76 -2.43 -26.03 21.58
C GLY A 76 -3.75 -25.77 20.84
N ASP A 77 -4.64 -24.93 21.38
CA ASP A 77 -5.86 -24.57 20.68
C ASP A 77 -5.57 -23.75 19.40
N VAL A 78 -6.42 -23.93 18.40
CA VAL A 78 -6.35 -23.19 17.14
C VAL A 78 -7.70 -22.54 16.89
N ILE A 79 -7.77 -21.22 16.99
CA ILE A 79 -9.01 -20.46 16.84
C ILE A 79 -8.98 -19.67 15.53
N ARG A 80 -10.08 -19.68 14.77
CA ARG A 80 -10.19 -18.95 13.49
C ARG A 80 -11.23 -17.87 13.56
N TYR A 81 -10.88 -16.70 13.02
CA TYR A 81 -11.79 -15.63 12.67
C TYR A 81 -11.96 -15.55 11.16
N THR A 82 -13.17 -15.82 10.65
CA THR A 82 -13.48 -15.81 9.22
C THR A 82 -14.35 -14.60 8.88
N THR A 83 -13.94 -13.80 7.90
CA THR A 83 -14.69 -12.63 7.42
C THR A 83 -14.56 -12.47 5.90
N THR A 84 -15.20 -11.46 5.35
CA THR A 84 -15.07 -11.03 3.95
C THR A 84 -14.57 -9.60 3.89
N ALA A 85 -13.48 -9.38 3.15
CA ALA A 85 -12.95 -8.07 2.80
C ALA A 85 -13.48 -7.65 1.43
N THR A 86 -13.91 -6.40 1.31
CA THR A 86 -14.33 -5.76 0.06
C THR A 86 -13.35 -4.66 -0.28
N VAL A 87 -12.69 -4.78 -1.42
CA VAL A 87 -11.74 -3.79 -1.94
C VAL A 87 -12.39 -3.07 -3.10
N ALA A 88 -12.43 -1.74 -3.04
CA ALA A 88 -12.83 -0.91 -4.16
C ALA A 88 -11.70 0.06 -4.51
N GLY A 89 -11.44 0.21 -5.81
CA GLY A 89 -10.42 1.10 -6.31
C GLY A 89 -10.72 1.59 -7.71
N ILE A 90 -9.94 2.58 -8.13
CA ILE A 90 -9.85 3.10 -9.49
C ILE A 90 -8.37 3.41 -9.70
N GLY A 91 -7.75 2.90 -10.76
CA GLY A 91 -6.36 3.21 -11.06
C GLY A 91 -5.67 2.15 -11.91
N LYS A 92 -4.61 2.59 -12.60
CA LYS A 92 -3.74 1.73 -13.40
C LYS A 92 -2.68 1.08 -12.53
N ASN A 93 -2.34 -0.18 -12.80
CA ASN A 93 -1.27 -0.91 -12.11
C ASN A 93 -1.43 -0.84 -10.57
N LEU A 94 -2.62 -1.16 -10.08
CA LEU A 94 -2.91 -1.14 -8.65
C LEU A 94 -2.64 -2.54 -8.08
N GLU A 95 -1.51 -2.67 -7.41
CA GLU A 95 -1.16 -3.84 -6.61
C GLU A 95 -1.28 -3.48 -5.12
N ALA A 96 -1.80 -4.41 -4.32
CA ALA A 96 -1.91 -4.20 -2.88
C ALA A 96 -1.73 -5.50 -2.09
N THR A 97 -1.17 -5.39 -0.88
CA THR A 97 -0.93 -6.52 0.01
C THR A 97 -1.80 -6.41 1.24
N PHE A 98 -2.41 -7.54 1.63
CA PHE A 98 -3.11 -7.64 2.91
C PHE A 98 -2.16 -7.99 4.05
N THR A 99 -2.42 -7.46 5.24
CA THR A 99 -1.68 -7.84 6.45
C THR A 99 -2.62 -7.85 7.65
N ALA A 100 -2.51 -8.87 8.49
CA ALA A 100 -3.19 -8.94 9.78
C ALA A 100 -2.26 -8.40 10.86
N VAL A 101 -2.72 -7.40 11.61
CA VAL A 101 -1.90 -6.72 12.62
C VAL A 101 -2.54 -6.88 13.99
N LEU A 102 -1.85 -7.61 14.87
CA LEU A 102 -2.10 -7.61 16.31
C LEU A 102 -1.72 -6.24 16.90
N PRO A 103 -2.50 -5.71 17.85
CA PRO A 103 -2.11 -4.48 18.53
C PRO A 103 -0.90 -4.72 19.43
N ASP A 104 -0.04 -3.72 19.56
CA ASP A 104 1.15 -3.78 20.45
C ASP A 104 0.76 -4.09 21.90
N ALA A 105 -0.44 -3.69 22.32
CA ALA A 105 -1.00 -3.91 23.64
C ALA A 105 -2.06 -5.05 23.64
N ALA A 106 -1.82 -6.14 22.91
CA ALA A 106 -2.72 -7.28 22.84
C ALA A 106 -2.79 -8.13 24.15
N GLY A 107 -2.12 -7.72 25.23
CA GLY A 107 -2.12 -8.44 26.51
C GLY A 107 -1.14 -9.61 26.57
N ASP A 108 -1.03 -10.24 27.73
CA ASP A 108 0.04 -11.19 28.06
C ASP A 108 -0.11 -12.54 27.31
N LEU A 109 -1.27 -12.86 26.74
CA LEU A 109 -1.40 -14.03 25.86
C LEU A 109 -0.76 -13.83 24.48
N ALA A 110 -0.45 -12.59 24.08
CA ALA A 110 0.09 -12.28 22.76
C ALA A 110 1.46 -12.93 22.51
N GLU A 111 2.24 -13.21 23.55
CA GLU A 111 3.55 -13.89 23.42
C GLU A 111 3.44 -15.39 23.15
N TYR A 112 2.28 -16.00 23.40
CA TYR A 112 2.03 -17.45 23.25
C TYR A 112 1.14 -17.77 22.06
N VAL A 113 0.90 -16.82 21.15
CA VAL A 113 0.01 -17.00 20.01
C VAL A 113 0.70 -16.64 18.71
N ASP A 114 0.69 -17.57 17.77
CA ASP A 114 1.07 -17.33 16.38
C ASP A 114 -0.17 -16.96 15.56
N THR A 115 -0.09 -15.85 14.83
CA THR A 115 -1.14 -15.42 13.91
C THR A 115 -0.77 -15.69 12.47
N ALA A 116 -1.68 -16.32 11.73
CA ALA A 116 -1.56 -16.52 10.29
C ALA A 116 -2.76 -15.92 9.57
N LEU A 117 -2.51 -15.14 8.52
CA LEU A 117 -3.52 -14.63 7.62
C LEU A 117 -3.65 -15.53 6.39
N THR A 118 -4.87 -15.72 5.93
CA THR A 118 -5.19 -16.30 4.64
C THR A 118 -6.21 -15.44 3.92
N VAL A 119 -5.90 -15.01 2.70
CA VAL A 119 -6.80 -14.22 1.85
C VAL A 119 -7.03 -14.99 0.56
N ASN A 120 -8.30 -15.24 0.23
CA ASN A 120 -8.69 -16.01 -0.96
C ASN A 120 -7.98 -17.38 -1.09
N GLY A 121 -7.69 -18.01 0.06
CA GLY A 121 -6.97 -19.29 0.12
C GLY A 121 -5.45 -19.20 0.02
N LEU A 122 -4.88 -18.00 -0.05
CA LEU A 122 -3.44 -17.75 -0.04
C LEU A 122 -2.98 -17.38 1.37
N SER A 123 -2.08 -18.17 1.97
CA SER A 123 -1.49 -17.94 3.30
C SER A 123 -0.24 -17.05 3.23
N ASP A 124 0.08 -16.34 4.32
CA ASP A 124 1.19 -15.38 4.35
C ASP A 124 2.59 -16.01 4.14
N GLU A 125 3.22 -15.67 3.01
CA GLU A 125 4.23 -14.60 2.87
C GLU A 125 3.74 -13.65 1.75
N GLY A 126 2.92 -12.64 2.08
CA GLY A 126 2.48 -11.65 1.10
C GLY A 126 1.36 -12.16 0.21
N ALA A 127 0.13 -12.23 0.75
CA ALA A 127 -1.08 -12.28 -0.05
C ALA A 127 -1.25 -10.95 -0.81
N SER A 128 -0.37 -10.71 -1.78
CA SER A 128 -0.49 -9.65 -2.77
C SER A 128 -1.66 -9.99 -3.68
N ILE A 129 -2.56 -9.05 -3.80
CA ILE A 129 -3.62 -9.06 -4.80
C ILE A 129 -3.25 -8.08 -5.89
N ASP A 130 -3.14 -8.61 -7.11
CA ASP A 130 -3.16 -7.78 -8.31
C ASP A 130 -4.63 -7.55 -8.68
N VAL A 131 -5.06 -6.31 -8.63
CA VAL A 131 -6.44 -5.92 -8.92
C VAL A 131 -6.46 -4.83 -9.97
N ASP A 132 -6.84 -5.23 -11.18
CA ASP A 132 -7.07 -4.29 -12.27
C ASP A 132 -8.39 -3.52 -12.04
N PHE A 133 -8.24 -2.26 -11.61
CA PHE A 133 -9.32 -1.29 -11.43
C PHE A 133 -9.23 -0.12 -12.41
N GLU A 134 -8.72 -0.32 -13.63
CA GLU A 134 -8.52 0.74 -14.62
C GLU A 134 -9.75 1.63 -14.87
N THR A 135 -10.95 1.04 -14.85
CA THR A 135 -12.23 1.75 -15.02
C THR A 135 -13.05 1.88 -13.73
N GLY A 136 -12.42 1.52 -12.62
CA GLY A 136 -13.06 1.39 -11.33
C GLY A 136 -13.78 0.06 -11.12
N GLY A 137 -13.86 -0.36 -9.86
CA GLY A 137 -14.58 -1.58 -9.53
C GLY A 137 -14.55 -1.93 -8.06
N THR A 138 -15.12 -3.09 -7.76
CA THR A 138 -15.16 -3.66 -6.42
C THR A 138 -14.95 -5.17 -6.51
N GLN A 139 -14.12 -5.71 -5.63
CA GLN A 139 -13.82 -7.14 -5.51
C GLN A 139 -13.91 -7.57 -4.05
N THR A 140 -14.35 -8.81 -3.83
CA THR A 140 -14.54 -9.37 -2.49
C THR A 140 -13.62 -10.55 -2.30
N PHE A 141 -12.94 -10.59 -1.16
CA PHE A 141 -11.98 -11.63 -0.79
C PHE A 141 -12.42 -12.29 0.51
N PRO A 142 -12.53 -13.62 0.57
CA PRO A 142 -12.69 -14.31 1.84
C PRO A 142 -11.38 -14.22 2.63
N VAL A 143 -11.48 -13.89 3.91
CA VAL A 143 -10.35 -13.70 4.82
C VAL A 143 -10.49 -14.63 6.01
N VAL A 144 -9.41 -15.31 6.36
CA VAL A 144 -9.31 -16.14 7.56
C VAL A 144 -8.07 -15.73 8.32
N VAL A 145 -8.24 -15.36 9.60
CA VAL A 145 -7.15 -15.17 10.54
C VAL A 145 -7.16 -16.36 11.48
N THR A 146 -6.02 -17.05 11.60
CA THR A 146 -5.85 -18.20 12.48
C THR A 146 -4.93 -17.81 13.63
N PHE A 147 -5.39 -18.03 14.85
CA PHE A 147 -4.65 -17.85 16.09
C PHE A 147 -4.29 -19.25 16.60
N THR A 148 -3.00 -19.55 16.67
CA THR A 148 -2.48 -20.84 17.15
C THR A 148 -1.80 -20.61 18.49
N PHE A 149 -2.38 -21.14 19.56
CA PHE A 149 -1.80 -21.03 20.89
C PHE A 149 -0.71 -22.10 21.08
N ASP A 150 0.47 -21.69 21.54
CA ASP A 150 1.64 -22.56 21.63
C ASP A 150 1.35 -23.77 22.55
N PRO A 151 1.40 -25.01 22.05
CA PRO A 151 1.23 -26.20 22.89
C PRO A 151 2.35 -26.39 23.92
N ALA A 152 3.49 -25.69 23.77
CA ALA A 152 4.62 -25.75 24.68
C ALA A 152 4.54 -24.75 25.84
N THR A 153 3.50 -23.90 25.91
CA THR A 153 3.28 -23.01 27.06
C THR A 153 3.20 -23.83 28.35
N ALA A 154 4.14 -23.58 29.26
CA ALA A 154 4.40 -24.43 30.42
C ALA A 154 3.92 -23.78 31.73
N ASN A 155 4.00 -24.55 32.82
CA ASN A 155 3.69 -24.09 34.18
C ASN A 155 2.27 -23.48 34.30
N LEU A 156 2.19 -22.28 34.87
CA LEU A 156 0.97 -21.49 34.97
C LEU A 156 0.97 -20.31 33.98
N ASP A 157 1.90 -20.32 33.02
CA ASP A 157 2.08 -19.24 32.07
C ASP A 157 0.84 -19.17 31.15
N GLY A 158 0.34 -17.95 30.89
CA GLY A 158 -0.89 -17.71 30.15
C GLY A 158 -2.20 -18.04 30.88
N GLN A 159 -2.18 -18.58 32.11
CA GLN A 159 -3.41 -18.85 32.85
C GLN A 159 -4.07 -17.57 33.38
N ASN A 160 -5.35 -17.38 33.04
CA ASN A 160 -6.14 -16.17 33.36
C ASN A 160 -5.64 -14.90 32.67
N GLU A 161 -4.70 -15.03 31.74
CA GLU A 161 -4.26 -13.92 30.90
C GLU A 161 -5.22 -13.71 29.73
N THR A 162 -5.10 -12.56 29.08
CA THR A 162 -6.02 -12.13 28.01
C THR A 162 -5.27 -11.82 26.74
N LEU A 163 -5.89 -12.18 25.61
CA LEU A 163 -5.55 -11.66 24.30
C LEU A 163 -6.60 -10.61 23.92
N ASP A 164 -6.23 -9.32 23.97
CA ASP A 164 -7.11 -8.22 23.59
C ASP A 164 -6.99 -7.93 22.09
N LEU A 165 -8.10 -8.12 21.38
CA LEU A 165 -8.22 -7.93 19.93
C LEU A 165 -9.08 -6.71 19.57
N ALA A 166 -9.38 -5.82 20.52
CA ALA A 166 -10.20 -4.64 20.27
C ALA A 166 -9.64 -3.72 19.17
N GLU A 167 -8.31 -3.67 19.04
CA GLU A 167 -7.59 -2.88 18.03
C GLU A 167 -6.96 -3.74 16.91
N PHE A 168 -7.36 -5.01 16.80
CA PHE A 168 -6.90 -5.90 15.73
C PHE A 168 -7.36 -5.39 14.36
N GLN A 169 -6.44 -5.32 13.40
CA GLN A 169 -6.70 -4.71 12.09
C GLN A 169 -6.31 -5.63 10.94
N LEU A 170 -7.15 -5.61 9.90
CA LEU A 170 -6.77 -6.04 8.56
C LEU A 170 -6.38 -4.80 7.77
N LEU A 171 -5.12 -4.72 7.35
CA LEU A 171 -4.58 -3.65 6.52
C LEU A 171 -4.57 -4.07 5.06
N LEU A 172 -4.72 -3.08 4.18
CA LEU A 172 -4.47 -3.20 2.75
C LEU A 172 -3.55 -2.06 2.35
N GLU A 173 -2.33 -2.39 1.96
CA GLU A 173 -1.32 -1.41 1.57
C GLU A 173 -1.06 -1.51 0.07
N GLN A 174 -1.08 -0.37 -0.63
CA GLN A 174 -0.73 -0.32 -2.05
C GLN A 174 0.78 -0.51 -2.21
N THR A 175 1.19 -1.40 -3.11
CA THR A 175 2.59 -1.52 -3.53
C THR A 175 2.90 -0.41 -4.55
N PRO A 176 3.92 0.44 -4.32
CA PRO A 176 4.30 1.46 -5.28
C PRO A 176 4.84 0.83 -6.57
N ASN A 177 4.54 1.45 -7.71
CA ASN A 177 5.06 0.97 -9.00
C ASN A 177 6.58 1.05 -9.08
N GLY A 178 7.23 -0.01 -9.55
CA GLY A 178 8.66 -0.03 -9.87
C GLY A 178 9.60 -0.22 -8.68
N VAL A 179 9.08 -0.52 -7.49
CA VAL A 179 9.87 -1.11 -6.40
C VAL A 179 9.72 -2.62 -6.46
N THR A 180 10.81 -3.31 -6.79
CA THR A 180 10.94 -4.75 -6.55
C THR A 180 11.13 -4.94 -5.03
N PRO A 181 10.44 -5.90 -4.38
CA PRO A 181 10.72 -6.23 -2.98
C PRO A 181 12.17 -6.65 -2.74
#